data_AF-U5SC98-F1
#
_entry.id   AF-U5SC98-F1
#
_cell.length_a   1.000
_cell.length_b   1.000
_cell.length_c   1.000
_cell.angle_alpha   90.00
_cell.angle_beta   90.00
_cell.angle_gamma   90.00
#
_symmetry.space_group_name_H-M   'P 1'
#
loop_
_entity.id
_entity.type
_entity.pdbx_description
1 polymer ?
#
loop_
_entity_poly.entity_id
_entity_poly.type
_entity_poly.pdbx_seq_one_letter_code
_entity_poly.pdbx_strand_id
1 'polypeptide(L)' 'MIPYKKIVESGVFNSDNPAFVEDMVMTWYFEEVDLGIKVTITAGNVPGDIKKEDYFEGLNSTLENLRRFVKNS' A
#
# COMPACT_ATOMS: atom_id res chain seq x y z
N MET A 1 -0.35 10.37 17.21
CA MET A 1 -0.22 10.34 15.73
C MET A 1 -0.08 11.78 15.23
N ILE A 2 0.77 12.02 14.24
CA ILE A 2 0.72 13.28 13.50
C ILE A 2 -0.32 13.08 12.38
N PRO A 3 -1.33 13.94 12.26
CA PRO A 3 -2.31 13.84 11.18
C PRO A 3 -1.63 13.75 9.81
N TYR A 4 -2.20 12.95 8.92
CA TYR A 4 -1.80 12.86 7.50
C TYR A 4 -0.38 12.36 7.20
N LYS A 5 0.39 11.91 8.21
CA LYS A 5 1.75 11.35 8.00
C LYS A 5 1.82 9.84 7.88
N LYS A 6 0.82 9.13 8.40
CA LYS A 6 0.81 7.67 8.45
C LYS A 6 -0.60 7.11 8.36
N ILE A 7 -0.77 6.10 7.51
CA ILE A 7 -1.96 5.27 7.43
C ILE A 7 -1.53 3.82 7.67
N VAL A 8 -2.27 3.09 8.50
CA VAL A 8 -2.09 1.64 8.70
C VAL A 8 -3.39 0.97 8.33
N GLU A 9 -3.30 0.02 7.41
CA GLU A 9 -4.42 -0.75 6.88
C GLU A 9 -4.16 -2.23 7.11
N SER A 10 -5.20 -2.95 7.51
CA SER A 10 -5.21 -4.41 7.54
C SER A 10 -6.13 -4.91 6.43
N GLY A 11 -5.65 -5.85 5.62
CA GLY A 11 -6.39 -6.50 4.56
C GLY A 11 -6.49 -8.00 4.79
N VAL A 12 -7.70 -8.54 4.66
CA VAL A 12 -7.97 -9.98 4.72
C VAL A 12 -8.23 -10.49 3.31
N PHE A 13 -7.57 -11.58 2.93
CA PHE A 13 -7.88 -12.27 1.69
C PHE A 13 -9.06 -13.22 1.93
N ASN A 14 -10.12 -13.08 1.13
CA ASN A 14 -11.22 -14.05 1.14
C ASN A 14 -10.79 -15.29 0.34
N SER A 15 -10.15 -16.24 1.01
CA SER A 15 -9.56 -17.44 0.40
C SER A 15 -9.55 -18.61 1.39
N ASP A 16 -9.81 -19.82 0.89
CA ASP A 16 -9.66 -21.06 1.67
C ASP A 16 -8.19 -21.55 1.70
N ASN A 17 -7.27 -20.89 0.99
CA ASN A 17 -5.87 -21.26 0.97
C ASN A 17 -5.19 -20.91 2.31
N PRO A 18 -4.59 -21.88 3.03
CA PRO A 18 -3.93 -21.63 4.31
C PRO A 18 -2.82 -20.58 4.26
N ALA A 19 -2.21 -20.33 3.10
CA ALA A 19 -1.20 -19.29 2.93
C ALA A 19 -1.74 -17.86 3.10
N PHE A 20 -3.06 -17.67 3.13
CA PHE A 20 -3.76 -16.39 3.16
C PHE A 20 -4.54 -16.14 4.47
N VAL A 21 -4.25 -16.92 5.52
CA VAL A 21 -4.97 -16.89 6.81
C VAL A 21 -4.58 -15.69 7.67
N GLU A 22 -3.35 -15.20 7.53
CA GLU A 22 -2.90 -14.02 8.26
C GLU A 22 -3.31 -12.72 7.54
N ASP A 23 -3.78 -11.77 8.34
CA ASP A 23 -4.00 -10.40 7.91
C ASP A 23 -2.72 -9.80 7.34
N MET A 24 -2.81 -9.31 6.10
CA MET A 24 -1.75 -8.53 5.48
C MET A 24 -1.83 -7.10 6.00
N VAL A 25 -0.73 -6.61 6.58
CA VAL A 25 -0.68 -5.26 7.16
C VAL A 25 0.12 -4.35 6.25
N MET A 26 -0.54 -3.33 5.72
CA MET A 26 0.11 -2.28 4.95
C MET A 26 0.25 -1.00 5.78
N THR A 27 1.45 -0.45 5.80
CA THR A 27 1.71 0.87 6.37
C THR A 27 2.21 1.81 5.29
N TRP A 28 1.54 2.95 5.20
CA TRP A 28 1.87 4.05 4.30
C TRP A 28 2.43 5.20 5.12
N TYR A 29 3.57 5.73 4.68
CA TYR A 29 4.21 6.91 5.25
C TYR A 29 4.23 8.02 4.20
N PHE A 30 3.89 9.23 4.63
CA PHE A 30 3.84 10.42 3.79
C PHE A 30 4.81 11.45 4.32
N GLU A 31 5.72 11.89 3.45
CA GLU A 31 6.74 12.89 3.75
C GLU A 31 6.69 13.98 2.69
N GLU A 32 6.48 15.23 3.11
CA GLU A 32 6.62 16.39 2.23
C GLU A 32 8.09 16.56 1.84
N VAL A 33 8.34 16.76 0.55
CA VAL A 33 9.65 17.01 -0.05
C VAL A 33 9.54 18.18 -1.02
N ASP A 34 10.66 18.78 -1.42
CA ASP A 34 10.68 20.01 -2.25
C ASP A 34 9.79 19.97 -3.51
N LEU A 35 9.63 18.79 -4.11
CA LEU A 35 8.85 18.58 -5.35
C LEU A 35 7.64 17.66 -5.17
N GLY A 36 7.05 17.62 -3.96
CA GLY A 36 5.78 16.94 -3.72
C GLY A 36 5.76 16.10 -2.45
N ILE A 37 5.17 14.90 -2.54
CA ILE A 37 5.08 13.97 -1.41
C ILE A 37 5.80 12.68 -1.78
N LYS A 38 6.75 12.29 -0.95
CA LYS A 38 7.34 10.97 -0.97
C LYS A 38 6.45 10.01 -0.21
N VAL A 39 6.03 8.93 -0.86
CA VAL A 39 5.23 7.86 -0.27
C VAL A 39 6.14 6.65 -0.05
N THR A 40 6.21 6.17 1.19
CA THR A 40 6.92 4.92 1.53
C THR A 40 5.91 3.89 2.02
N ILE A 41 5.98 2.66 1.50
CA ILE A 41 5.01 1.60 1.77
C ILE A 41 5.75 0.40 2.33
N THR A 42 5.26 -0.15 3.44
CA THR A 42 5.74 -1.43 3.99
C THR A 42 4.57 -2.40 4.09
N ALA A 43 4.75 -3.61 3.58
CA ALA A 43 3.77 -4.69 3.67
C ALA A 43 4.34 -5.81 4.56
N GLY A 44 3.62 -6.14 5.63
CA GLY A 44 3.88 -7.28 6.51
C GLY A 44 2.89 -8.41 6.24
N ASN A 45 3.29 -9.64 6.58
CA ASN A 45 2.49 -10.86 6.38
C ASN A 45 2.00 -11.03 4.94
N VAL A 46 2.83 -10.66 3.96
CA VAL A 46 2.51 -10.87 2.55
C VAL A 46 2.55 -12.39 2.29
N PRO A 47 1.46 -13.01 1.81
CA PRO A 47 1.45 -14.41 1.44
C PRO A 47 2.58 -14.73 0.47
N GLY A 48 3.33 -15.80 0.73
CA GLY A 48 4.54 -16.16 -0.03
C GLY A 48 4.29 -16.46 -1.51
N ASP A 49 3.04 -16.77 -1.87
CA ASP A 49 2.62 -17.03 -3.25
C ASP A 49 2.46 -15.75 -4.09
N ILE A 50 2.47 -14.56 -3.47
CA ILE A 50 2.39 -13.29 -4.19
C ILE A 50 3.80 -12.90 -4.63
N LYS A 51 4.02 -12.84 -5.94
CA LYS A 51 5.28 -12.38 -6.49
C LYS A 51 5.50 -10.92 -6.15
N LYS A 52 6.76 -10.60 -5.85
CA LYS A 52 7.18 -9.23 -5.54
C LYS A 52 6.83 -8.29 -6.69
N GLU A 53 7.07 -8.71 -7.93
CA GLU A 53 6.83 -7.94 -9.14
C GLU A 53 5.35 -7.52 -9.29
N ASP A 54 4.43 -8.47 -9.11
CA ASP A 54 2.98 -8.22 -9.17
C ASP A 54 2.55 -7.19 -8.11
N TYR A 55 3.17 -7.26 -6.92
CA TYR A 55 2.95 -6.30 -5.83
C TYR A 55 3.40 -4.88 -6.20
N PHE A 56 4.59 -4.75 -6.80
CA PHE A 56 5.12 -3.45 -7.23
C PHE A 56 4.28 -2.84 -8.36
N GLU A 57 3.85 -3.62 -9.34
CA GLU A 57 2.99 -3.15 -10.42
C GLU A 57 1.64 -2.63 -9.89
N GLY A 58 1.01 -3.38 -8.97
CA GLY A 58 -0.24 -2.97 -8.33
C GLY A 58 -0.12 -1.66 -7.53
N LEU A 59 0.95 -1.50 -6.75
CA LEU A 59 1.21 -0.27 -5.98
C LEU A 59 1.49 0.93 -6.89
N ASN A 60 2.26 0.73 -7.97
CA ASN A 60 2.50 1.79 -8.95
C ASN A 60 1.20 2.26 -9.62
N SER A 61 0.35 1.31 -10.02
CA SER A 61 -0.99 1.62 -10.57
C SER A 61 -1.85 2.40 -9.57
N THR A 62 -1.82 2.01 -8.29
CA THR A 62 -2.53 2.72 -7.21
C THR A 62 -2.08 4.17 -7.08
N LEU A 63 -0.76 4.41 -7.05
CA LEU A 63 -0.22 5.77 -6.92
C LEU A 63 -0.50 6.64 -8.14
N GLU A 64 -0.47 6.06 -9.35
CA GLU A 64 -0.83 6.77 -10.57
C GLU A 64 -2.32 7.14 -10.58
N ASN A 65 -3.20 6.24 -10.13
CA ASN A 65 -4.63 6.53 -9.98
C ASN A 65 -4.88 7.61 -8.94
N LEU A 66 -4.19 7.56 -7.80
CA LEU A 66 -4.25 8.60 -6.77
C LEU A 66 -3.82 9.95 -7.34
N ARG A 67 -2.70 10.00 -8.08
CA ARG A 67 -2.21 11.21 -8.76
C ARG A 67 -3.25 11.79 -9.71
N ARG A 68 -3.98 10.96 -10.46
CA ARG A 68 -5.06 11.40 -11.36
C ARG A 68 -6.26 11.93 -10.60
N PHE A 69 -6.68 11.22 -9.55
CA PHE A 69 -7.81 11.60 -8.72
C PHE A 69 -7.60 12.99 -8.11
N VAL A 70 -6.46 13.23 -7.45
CA VAL A 70 -6.18 14.50 -6.79
C VAL A 70 -5.94 15.67 -7.75
N LYS A 71 -5.47 15.41 -8.98
CA LYS A 71 -5.34 16.45 -10.01
C LYS A 71 -6.68 16.95 -10.54
N ASN A 72 -7.71 16.12 -10.45
CA ASN A 72 -9.06 16.41 -10.94
C ASN A 72 -10.02 16.80 -9.80
N SER A 73 -9.51 16.97 -8.58
CA SER A 73 -10.27 17.31 -7.37
C SER A 73 -10.23 18.80 -7.05
#